data_AF-A0AAV7YMV6-F1
#
_entry.id   AF-A0AAV7YMV6-F1
#
_cell.length_a   1.000
_cell.length_b   1.000
_cell.length_c   1.000
_cell.angle_alpha   90.00
_cell.angle_beta   90.00
_cell.angle_gamma   90.00
#
_symmetry.space_group_name_H-M   'P 1'
#
loop_
_entity.id
_entity.type
_entity.pdbx_description
1 polymer ?
#
loop_
_entity_poly.entity_id
_entity_poly.type
_entity_poly.pdbx_seq_one_letter_code
_entity_poly.pdbx_strand_id
1 'polypeptide(L)'
;MQKQLSNLLIVTIIIFAAFSSLECKKVGTSEPYPVVLMHGIGADSSTMDLVVEWIHKYVGDSVYVKNIEIGNGYWNSIMFEMDKMVDDFSQQVINDPILRASEKINVIGYSQGSLVTRGYIEKYNTIPVHNYITWSGPHMGIFGIPVLEYKWLAEALQKAPYVPFLQKTFTFAQYWKDVFKYDDYLKECAFLPYLNNERAVKNDTYRKNIMSLNQFVLVMSNKDTTIVPKESSWFSFWDDKMKKIIPYNTTQAYKEDWIGLRTLNENGRLQFRSCDCHHPDYPKENCLYNFIDNTLPFLK
;
A
#
# COMPACT_ATOMS: atom_id res chain seq x y z
N MET A 1 -89.51 26.11 9.36
CA MET A 1 -89.42 25.05 8.34
C MET A 1 -88.57 25.54 7.19
N GLN A 2 -87.50 24.80 6.85
CA GLN A 2 -86.85 24.58 5.52
C GLN A 2 -87.12 25.58 4.38
N LYS A 3 -86.23 25.94 3.46
CA LYS A 3 -84.88 25.49 3.05
C LYS A 3 -84.40 26.44 1.92
N GLN A 4 -83.09 26.71 1.88
CA GLN A 4 -82.14 26.75 0.74
C GLN A 4 -82.57 27.39 -0.62
N LEU A 5 -81.90 28.44 -1.13
CA LEU A 5 -80.57 28.47 -1.83
C LEU A 5 -80.52 27.48 -3.01
N SER A 6 -80.07 27.79 -4.22
CA SER A 6 -79.21 28.85 -4.78
C SER A 6 -79.06 28.58 -6.29
N ASN A 7 -78.62 29.56 -7.10
CA ASN A 7 -77.66 29.35 -8.20
C ASN A 7 -77.27 30.67 -8.88
N LEU A 8 -75.99 31.06 -8.78
CA LEU A 8 -75.30 31.78 -9.86
C LEU A 8 -73.80 31.54 -9.78
N LEU A 9 -73.26 31.01 -10.88
CA LEU A 9 -71.86 30.68 -11.13
C LEU A 9 -71.00 31.96 -11.18
N ILE A 10 -69.83 31.96 -10.53
CA ILE A 10 -68.71 32.86 -10.82
C ILE A 10 -67.51 31.98 -11.20
N VAL A 11 -66.97 32.26 -12.38
CA VAL A 11 -65.77 31.63 -12.97
C VAL A 11 -64.54 32.16 -12.26
N THR A 12 -63.68 31.27 -11.75
CA THR A 12 -62.35 31.63 -11.21
C THR A 12 -61.26 31.01 -12.09
N ILE A 13 -60.40 31.87 -12.65
CA ILE A 13 -59.21 31.49 -13.42
C ILE A 13 -58.11 31.10 -12.42
N ILE A 14 -57.63 29.87 -12.47
CA ILE A 14 -56.46 29.41 -11.70
C ILE A 14 -55.24 29.42 -12.61
N ILE A 15 -54.29 30.31 -12.34
CA ILE A 15 -52.95 30.31 -12.94
C ILE A 15 -52.10 29.34 -12.14
N PHE A 16 -51.78 28.18 -12.71
CA PHE A 16 -50.77 27.25 -12.16
C PHE A 16 -49.37 27.74 -12.55
N ALA A 17 -48.64 28.31 -11.59
CA ALA A 17 -47.19 28.49 -11.72
C ALA A 17 -46.51 27.14 -11.45
N ALA A 18 -46.06 26.46 -12.50
CA ALA A 18 -45.19 25.30 -12.38
C ALA A 18 -43.79 25.76 -11.98
N PHE A 19 -43.51 25.77 -10.67
CA PHE A 19 -42.14 25.80 -10.17
C PHE A 19 -41.55 24.40 -10.33
N SER A 20 -40.87 24.16 -11.46
CA SER A 20 -39.92 23.07 -11.56
C SER A 20 -38.74 23.40 -10.64
N SER A 21 -38.70 22.77 -9.46
CA SER A 21 -37.53 22.74 -8.62
C SER A 21 -36.41 22.05 -9.40
N LEU A 22 -35.50 22.83 -9.99
CA LEU A 22 -34.18 22.31 -10.32
C LEU A 22 -33.51 21.96 -9.00
N GLU A 23 -33.61 20.70 -8.59
CA GLU A 23 -32.63 20.12 -7.68
C GLU A 23 -31.27 20.24 -8.37
N CYS A 24 -30.52 21.27 -7.98
CA CYS A 24 -29.10 21.31 -8.23
C CYS A 24 -28.52 20.08 -7.54
N LYS A 25 -28.26 19.01 -8.30
CA LYS A 25 -27.36 17.95 -7.87
C LYS A 25 -26.07 18.65 -7.49
N LYS A 26 -25.84 18.84 -6.19
CA LYS A 26 -24.48 19.02 -5.69
C LYS A 26 -23.70 17.86 -6.26
N VAL A 27 -22.82 18.13 -7.21
CA VAL A 27 -21.70 17.26 -7.48
C VAL A 27 -20.89 17.34 -6.20
N GLY A 28 -21.23 16.48 -5.25
CA GLY A 28 -20.41 16.30 -4.06
C GLY A 28 -19.08 15.79 -4.58
N THR A 29 -18.07 16.64 -4.58
CA THR A 29 -16.70 16.14 -4.47
C THR A 29 -16.70 15.40 -3.15
N SER A 30 -16.81 14.06 -3.17
CA SER A 30 -16.62 13.26 -1.98
C SER A 30 -15.29 13.68 -1.36
N GLU A 31 -15.28 14.02 -0.07
CA GLU A 31 -14.02 14.33 0.59
C GLU A 31 -13.03 13.17 0.38
N PRO A 32 -11.73 13.47 0.12
CA PRO A 32 -10.75 12.43 -0.09
C PRO A 32 -10.70 11.46 1.09
N TYR A 33 -10.56 10.16 0.83
CA TYR A 33 -10.38 9.18 1.90
C TYR A 33 -9.11 9.49 2.71
N PRO A 34 -9.11 9.23 4.03
CA PRO A 34 -7.90 9.40 4.84
C PRO A 34 -6.72 8.62 4.30
N VAL A 35 -5.52 9.14 4.53
CA VAL A 35 -4.27 8.54 4.06
C VAL A 35 -3.48 7.98 5.23
N VAL A 36 -3.07 6.72 5.15
CA VAL A 36 -2.20 6.08 6.14
C VAL A 36 -0.81 5.89 5.54
N LEU A 37 0.23 6.34 6.23
CA LEU A 37 1.63 6.25 5.80
C LEU A 37 2.39 5.23 6.64
N MET A 38 3.33 4.52 6.00
CA MET A 38 4.30 3.66 6.68
C MET A 38 5.71 3.91 6.11
N HIS A 39 6.63 4.31 7.00
CA HIS A 39 8.03 4.55 6.66
C HIS A 39 8.82 3.25 6.41
N GLY A 40 10.05 3.41 5.93
CA GLY A 40 10.97 2.31 5.62
C GLY A 40 11.82 1.85 6.80
N ILE A 41 12.76 0.95 6.51
CA ILE A 41 13.79 0.48 7.44
C ILE A 41 14.81 1.58 7.76
N GLY A 42 15.33 1.60 8.99
CA GLY A 42 16.33 2.57 9.43
C GLY A 42 15.78 3.99 9.48
N ALA A 43 14.48 4.11 9.76
CA ALA A 43 13.73 5.34 9.80
C ALA A 43 12.64 5.26 10.87
N ASP A 44 12.04 6.39 11.16
CA ASP A 44 10.86 6.57 12.00
C ASP A 44 9.80 7.38 11.23
N SER A 45 8.62 7.57 11.80
CA SER A 45 7.52 8.26 11.15
C SER A 45 7.90 9.67 10.70
N SER A 46 8.78 10.38 11.42
CA SER A 46 9.16 11.77 11.08
C SER A 46 9.80 11.89 9.69
N THR A 47 10.41 10.81 9.18
CA THR A 47 10.96 10.77 7.82
C THR A 47 9.91 10.92 6.72
N MET A 48 8.62 10.76 7.05
CA MET A 48 7.48 10.93 6.15
C MET A 48 6.71 12.24 6.41
N ASP A 49 7.14 13.11 7.33
CA ASP A 49 6.42 14.34 7.67
C ASP A 49 6.27 15.27 6.46
N LEU A 50 7.29 15.36 5.60
CA LEU A 50 7.19 16.13 4.36
C LEU A 50 6.13 15.58 3.40
N VAL A 51 5.89 14.28 3.41
CA VAL A 51 4.81 13.64 2.64
C VAL A 51 3.44 14.02 3.20
N VAL A 52 3.31 14.13 4.53
CA VAL A 52 2.09 14.65 5.18
C VAL A 52 1.83 16.09 4.71
N GLU A 53 2.85 16.94 4.69
CA GLU A 53 2.74 18.31 4.19
C GLU A 53 2.32 18.36 2.71
N TRP A 54 2.88 17.50 1.86
CA TRP A 54 2.48 17.40 0.46
C TRP A 54 1.02 16.95 0.30
N ILE A 55 0.55 16.01 1.12
CA ILE A 55 -0.85 15.56 1.08
C ILE A 55 -1.78 16.73 1.41
N HIS A 56 -1.55 17.45 2.51
CA HIS A 56 -2.38 18.61 2.86
C HIS A 56 -2.34 19.70 1.77
N LYS A 57 -1.14 20.00 1.24
CA LYS A 57 -0.95 21.02 0.21
C LYS A 57 -1.66 20.71 -1.12
N TYR A 58 -1.62 19.46 -1.57
CA TYR A 58 -2.05 19.09 -2.93
C TYR A 58 -3.37 18.32 -3.01
N VAL A 59 -3.75 17.64 -1.93
CA VAL A 59 -5.03 16.91 -1.81
C VAL A 59 -6.05 17.78 -1.05
N GLY A 60 -5.63 18.40 0.06
CA GLY A 60 -6.41 19.37 0.82
C GLY A 60 -6.15 19.30 2.32
N ASP A 61 -6.17 20.44 3.00
CA ASP A 61 -5.85 20.56 4.44
C ASP A 61 -6.85 19.82 5.35
N SER A 62 -8.03 19.45 4.86
CA SER A 62 -9.03 18.70 5.61
C SER A 62 -8.82 17.18 5.57
N VAL A 63 -7.92 16.68 4.72
CA VAL A 63 -7.67 15.24 4.61
C VAL A 63 -6.96 14.74 5.87
N TYR A 64 -7.53 13.75 6.54
CA TYR A 64 -6.88 13.13 7.68
C TYR A 64 -5.71 12.26 7.23
N VAL A 65 -4.53 12.47 7.81
CA VAL A 65 -3.34 11.67 7.55
C VAL A 65 -2.86 11.00 8.84
N LYS A 66 -2.75 9.67 8.81
CA LYS A 66 -2.15 8.88 9.88
C LYS A 66 -0.74 8.45 9.48
N ASN A 67 0.27 9.10 10.01
CA ASN A 67 1.66 8.69 9.87
C ASN A 67 1.99 7.67 10.98
N ILE A 68 2.08 6.38 10.62
CA ILE A 68 2.21 5.30 11.62
C ILE A 68 3.66 5.15 12.08
N GLU A 69 3.81 4.92 13.38
CA GLU A 69 5.07 4.60 14.04
C GLU A 69 4.94 3.27 14.77
N ILE A 70 5.87 2.32 14.56
CA ILE A 70 5.84 1.00 15.20
C ILE A 70 6.90 0.92 16.29
N GLY A 71 6.45 0.74 17.53
CA GLY A 71 7.33 0.59 18.69
C GLY A 71 8.25 1.80 18.87
N ASN A 72 9.55 1.54 18.96
CA ASN A 72 10.63 2.53 19.10
C ASN A 72 11.18 3.00 17.74
N GLY A 73 10.31 3.10 16.73
CA GLY A 73 10.59 3.52 15.36
C GLY A 73 11.86 3.00 14.75
N TYR A 74 12.88 3.85 14.63
CA TYR A 74 14.16 3.51 14.00
C TYR A 74 14.65 2.11 14.36
N TRP A 75 14.69 1.76 15.64
CA TRP A 75 15.20 0.46 16.08
C TRP A 75 14.26 -0.70 15.73
N ASN A 76 12.95 -0.53 15.87
CA ASN A 76 12.00 -1.59 15.52
C ASN A 76 11.87 -1.78 14.01
N SER A 77 12.11 -0.75 13.20
CA SER A 77 12.18 -0.88 11.74
C SER A 77 13.34 -1.79 11.29
N ILE A 78 14.43 -1.87 12.05
CA ILE A 78 15.59 -2.73 11.77
C ILE A 78 15.47 -4.08 12.48
N MET A 79 15.11 -4.05 13.75
CA MET A 79 15.19 -5.18 14.68
C MET A 79 13.83 -5.55 15.26
N PHE A 80 13.01 -6.25 14.47
CA PHE A 80 11.72 -6.75 14.91
C PHE A 80 11.21 -7.88 14.03
N GLU A 81 10.12 -8.53 14.43
CA GLU A 81 9.43 -9.53 13.61
C GLU A 81 8.45 -8.80 12.67
N MET A 82 8.62 -8.94 11.35
CA MET A 82 7.77 -8.29 10.34
C MET A 82 6.30 -8.64 10.52
N ASP A 83 5.99 -9.86 10.96
CA ASP A 83 4.61 -10.26 11.23
C ASP A 83 3.98 -9.45 12.36
N LYS A 84 4.74 -9.18 13.43
CA LYS A 84 4.29 -8.32 14.52
C LYS A 84 4.18 -6.86 14.10
N MET A 85 5.04 -6.39 13.18
CA MET A 85 4.86 -5.06 12.57
C MET A 85 3.52 -4.95 11.86
N VAL A 86 3.11 -5.98 11.13
CA VAL A 86 1.80 -6.01 10.46
C VAL A 86 0.66 -6.00 11.48
N ASP A 87 0.79 -6.77 12.56
CA ASP A 87 -0.20 -6.78 13.65
C ASP A 87 -0.31 -5.42 14.32
N ASP A 88 0.82 -4.80 14.68
CA ASP A 88 0.88 -3.48 15.31
C ASP A 88 0.31 -2.38 14.39
N PHE A 89 0.65 -2.42 13.10
CA PHE A 89 0.07 -1.54 12.09
C PHE A 89 -1.46 -1.69 12.06
N SER A 90 -1.97 -2.93 12.01
CA SER A 90 -3.41 -3.19 12.02
C SER A 90 -4.09 -2.67 13.28
N GLN A 91 -3.45 -2.84 14.45
CA GLN A 91 -3.99 -2.35 15.72
C GLN A 91 -4.06 -0.83 15.76
N GLN A 92 -3.04 -0.13 15.24
CA GLN A 92 -3.08 1.33 15.18
C GLN A 92 -4.15 1.84 14.21
N VAL A 93 -4.35 1.16 13.08
CA VAL A 93 -5.41 1.50 12.12
C VAL A 93 -6.80 1.34 12.73
N ILE A 94 -7.09 0.22 13.39
CA ILE A 94 -8.42 -0.04 13.96
C ILE A 94 -8.72 0.78 15.23
N ASN A 95 -7.68 1.12 16.02
CA ASN A 95 -7.85 1.91 17.24
C ASN A 95 -7.93 3.42 16.98
N ASP A 96 -7.59 3.87 15.77
CA ASP A 96 -7.76 5.26 15.38
C ASP A 96 -9.25 5.57 15.13
N PRO A 97 -9.88 6.48 15.89
CA PRO A 97 -11.31 6.74 15.78
C PRO A 97 -11.71 7.37 14.44
N ILE A 98 -10.82 8.14 13.80
CA ILE A 98 -11.12 8.79 12.52
C ILE A 98 -11.05 7.74 11.41
N LEU A 99 -9.99 6.93 11.39
CA LEU A 99 -9.89 5.84 10.41
C LEU A 99 -11.06 4.86 10.57
N ARG A 100 -11.37 4.43 11.80
CA ARG A 100 -12.45 3.47 12.07
C ARG A 100 -13.84 3.99 11.68
N ALA A 101 -14.05 5.30 11.69
CA ALA A 101 -15.29 5.93 11.22
C ALA A 101 -15.33 6.08 9.69
N SER A 102 -14.22 5.85 9.00
CA SER A 102 -14.11 6.00 7.54
C SER A 102 -14.59 4.74 6.82
N GLU A 103 -15.25 4.92 5.66
CA GLU A 103 -15.67 3.79 4.82
C GLU A 103 -14.45 3.03 4.26
N LYS A 104 -13.44 3.78 3.82
CA LYS A 104 -12.19 3.28 3.25
C LYS A 104 -11.05 4.22 3.57
N ILE A 105 -9.83 3.75 3.37
CA ILE A 105 -8.60 4.52 3.52
C ILE A 105 -7.70 4.34 2.29
N ASN A 106 -6.87 5.34 1.99
CA ASN A 106 -5.72 5.17 1.11
C ASN A 106 -4.48 4.82 1.93
N VAL A 107 -3.56 4.04 1.37
CA VAL A 107 -2.34 3.62 2.07
C VAL A 107 -1.13 3.89 1.19
N ILE A 108 -0.08 4.47 1.77
CA ILE A 108 1.22 4.67 1.14
C ILE A 108 2.29 3.94 1.95
N GLY A 109 2.93 2.95 1.34
CA GLY A 109 4.09 2.27 1.90
C GLY A 109 5.38 2.73 1.24
N TYR A 110 6.40 3.05 2.02
CA TYR A 110 7.73 3.39 1.50
C TYR A 110 8.75 2.32 1.90
N SER A 111 9.53 1.84 0.93
CA SER A 111 10.58 0.82 1.14
C SER A 111 10.02 -0.40 1.88
N GLN A 112 10.66 -0.86 2.97
CA GLN A 112 10.15 -1.93 3.83
C GLN A 112 8.72 -1.71 4.32
N GLY A 113 8.28 -0.47 4.55
CA GLY A 113 6.91 -0.14 4.94
C GLY A 113 5.85 -0.61 3.93
N SER A 114 6.24 -0.81 2.67
CA SER A 114 5.40 -1.44 1.65
C SER A 114 5.09 -2.91 1.99
N LEU A 115 6.02 -3.64 2.57
CA LEU A 115 5.77 -5.02 2.98
C LEU A 115 4.84 -5.09 4.19
N VAL A 116 4.96 -4.15 5.13
CA VAL A 116 4.09 -4.04 6.31
C VAL A 116 2.65 -3.70 5.88
N THR A 117 2.50 -2.65 5.07
CA THR A 117 1.18 -2.20 4.58
C THR A 117 0.50 -3.23 3.69
N ARG A 118 1.25 -3.93 2.82
CA ARG A 118 0.73 -5.06 2.06
C ARG A 118 0.31 -6.22 2.97
N GLY A 119 1.10 -6.52 4.00
CA GLY A 119 0.73 -7.48 5.04
C GLY A 119 -0.59 -7.14 5.72
N TYR A 120 -0.83 -5.86 6.04
CA TYR A 120 -2.10 -5.42 6.60
C TYR A 120 -3.26 -5.68 5.63
N ILE A 121 -3.10 -5.33 4.34
CA ILE A 121 -4.13 -5.56 3.33
C ILE A 121 -4.39 -7.06 3.18
N GLU A 122 -3.35 -7.87 3.05
CA GLU A 122 -3.50 -9.31 2.83
C GLU A 122 -4.12 -10.02 4.05
N LYS A 123 -3.65 -9.73 5.27
CA LYS A 123 -4.08 -10.41 6.50
C LYS A 123 -5.40 -9.89 7.07
N TYR A 124 -5.58 -8.57 7.08
CA TYR A 124 -6.59 -7.90 7.89
C TYR A 124 -7.60 -7.15 7.03
N ASN A 125 -7.15 -6.09 6.33
CA ASN A 125 -8.00 -5.16 5.57
C ASN A 125 -9.27 -4.73 6.34
N THR A 126 -9.15 -4.60 7.67
CA THR A 126 -10.29 -4.39 8.59
C THR A 126 -10.98 -3.07 8.34
N ILE A 127 -10.20 -2.03 8.04
CA ILE A 127 -10.66 -0.84 7.34
C ILE A 127 -10.23 -1.00 5.88
N PRO A 128 -11.17 -1.18 4.93
CA PRO A 128 -10.83 -1.51 3.56
C PRO A 128 -9.94 -0.46 2.90
N VAL A 129 -8.84 -0.89 2.31
CA VAL A 129 -7.97 -0.01 1.53
C VAL A 129 -8.59 0.24 0.16
N HIS A 130 -8.74 1.51 -0.21
CA HIS A 130 -9.21 1.93 -1.53
C HIS A 130 -8.07 1.93 -2.54
N ASN A 131 -7.13 2.88 -2.43
CA ASN A 131 -5.92 2.91 -3.24
C ASN A 131 -4.70 2.59 -2.38
N TYR A 132 -3.83 1.74 -2.90
CA TYR A 132 -2.57 1.37 -2.28
C TYR A 132 -1.41 1.78 -3.18
N ILE A 133 -0.54 2.65 -2.67
CA ILE A 133 0.63 3.16 -3.40
C ILE A 133 1.90 2.70 -2.68
N THR A 134 2.88 2.20 -3.42
CA THR A 134 4.18 1.85 -2.86
C THR A 134 5.32 2.57 -3.56
N TRP A 135 6.27 3.03 -2.75
CA TRP A 135 7.48 3.70 -3.20
C TRP A 135 8.67 2.78 -2.93
N SER A 136 9.25 2.22 -3.99
CA SER A 136 10.39 1.28 -3.94
C SER A 136 10.20 0.12 -2.93
N GLY A 137 9.00 -0.46 -2.88
CA GLY A 137 8.70 -1.56 -1.98
C GLY A 137 9.32 -2.89 -2.43
N PRO A 138 10.12 -3.61 -1.63
CA PRO A 138 10.74 -4.87 -2.05
C PRO A 138 9.74 -6.04 -2.07
N HIS A 139 8.73 -6.00 -2.94
CA HIS A 139 7.60 -6.93 -2.95
C HIS A 139 8.01 -8.39 -3.21
N MET A 140 9.10 -8.62 -3.94
CA MET A 140 9.72 -9.94 -4.11
C MET A 140 10.96 -10.16 -3.26
N GLY A 141 11.17 -9.32 -2.26
CA GLY A 141 12.32 -9.37 -1.36
C GLY A 141 13.55 -8.69 -1.94
N ILE A 142 14.69 -8.98 -1.32
CA ILE A 142 16.00 -8.53 -1.77
C ILE A 142 16.98 -9.69 -1.81
N PHE A 143 17.95 -9.60 -2.72
CA PHE A 143 19.09 -10.49 -2.78
C PHE A 143 20.31 -9.72 -3.29
N GLY A 144 21.03 -9.17 -2.32
CA GLY A 144 22.08 -8.19 -2.50
C GLY A 144 22.13 -7.35 -1.23
N ILE A 145 23.33 -7.01 -0.79
CA ILE A 145 23.50 -6.23 0.44
C ILE A 145 23.21 -4.77 0.08
N PRO A 146 22.05 -4.17 0.43
CA PRO A 146 22.02 -2.73 0.63
C PRO A 146 23.15 -2.43 1.61
N VAL A 147 23.91 -1.35 1.41
CA VAL A 147 25.07 -0.99 2.23
C VAL A 147 24.71 -1.07 3.72
N LEU A 148 24.90 -2.24 4.33
CA LEU A 148 24.66 -2.43 5.75
C LEU A 148 25.89 -1.85 6.41
N GLU A 149 25.67 -0.89 7.30
CA GLU A 149 26.75 -0.29 8.09
C GLU A 149 27.54 -1.37 8.86
N TYR A 150 26.90 -2.52 9.13
CA TYR A 150 27.44 -3.63 9.89
C TYR A 150 27.94 -4.77 9.00
N LYS A 151 29.24 -4.80 8.72
CA LYS A 151 29.90 -5.86 7.93
C LYS A 151 29.61 -7.28 8.44
N TRP A 152 29.62 -7.48 9.77
CA TRP A 152 29.37 -8.80 10.37
C TRP A 152 27.98 -9.34 10.03
N LEU A 153 26.98 -8.45 9.96
CA LEU A 153 25.59 -8.80 9.68
C LEU A 153 25.40 -9.14 8.20
N ALA A 154 26.06 -8.38 7.33
CA ALA A 154 26.15 -8.69 5.91
C ALA A 154 26.81 -10.06 5.64
N GLU A 155 27.86 -10.40 6.39
CA GLU A 155 28.48 -11.72 6.32
C GLU A 155 27.57 -12.84 6.85
N ALA A 156 26.86 -12.58 7.96
CA ALA A 156 25.93 -13.55 8.55
C ALA A 156 24.78 -13.86 7.59
N LEU A 157 24.18 -12.85 6.95
CA LEU A 157 23.14 -13.01 5.94
C LEU A 157 23.62 -13.78 4.70
N GLN A 158 24.84 -13.52 4.23
CA GLN A 158 25.38 -14.27 3.09
C GLN A 158 25.61 -15.74 3.41
N LYS A 159 26.06 -16.05 4.63
CA LYS A 159 26.39 -17.43 5.02
C LYS A 159 25.14 -18.23 5.39
N ALA A 160 24.27 -17.67 6.21
CA ALA A 160 23.15 -18.38 6.81
C ALA A 160 21.96 -17.44 7.10
N PRO A 161 21.29 -16.89 6.07
CA PRO A 161 20.25 -15.87 6.25
C PRO A 161 19.02 -16.40 7.00
N TYR A 162 18.78 -17.71 6.95
CA TYR A 162 17.58 -18.35 7.47
C TYR A 162 17.73 -18.99 8.85
N VAL A 163 18.80 -18.68 9.59
CA VAL A 163 18.91 -19.15 10.98
C VAL A 163 17.87 -18.45 11.87
N PRO A 164 17.28 -19.15 12.87
CA PRO A 164 16.19 -18.61 13.69
C PRO A 164 16.51 -17.27 14.35
N PHE A 165 17.75 -17.06 14.79
CA PHE A 165 18.17 -15.79 15.37
C PHE A 165 18.00 -14.62 14.40
N LEU A 166 18.47 -14.74 13.15
CA LEU A 166 18.36 -13.66 12.16
C LEU A 166 16.90 -13.45 11.76
N GLN A 167 16.16 -14.52 11.51
CA GLN A 167 14.75 -14.47 11.13
C GLN A 167 13.83 -13.88 12.22
N LYS A 168 14.18 -14.02 13.50
CA LYS A 168 13.42 -13.41 14.61
C LYS A 168 13.88 -12.00 14.97
N THR A 169 15.12 -11.65 14.65
CA THR A 169 15.74 -10.41 15.13
C THR A 169 15.71 -9.31 14.09
N PHE A 170 16.01 -9.60 12.83
CA PHE A 170 16.23 -8.57 11.81
C PHE A 170 15.15 -8.61 10.75
N THR A 171 14.54 -7.45 10.48
CA THR A 171 13.41 -7.33 9.55
C THR A 171 13.83 -7.69 8.11
N PHE A 172 14.98 -7.22 7.65
CA PHE A 172 15.49 -7.52 6.30
C PHE A 172 15.83 -9.00 6.06
N ALA A 173 16.12 -9.78 7.10
CA ALA A 173 16.32 -11.22 6.95
C ALA A 173 15.01 -11.93 6.54
N GLN A 174 13.87 -11.38 6.98
CA GLN A 174 12.54 -11.98 6.79
C GLN A 174 11.96 -11.74 5.39
N TYR A 175 12.63 -10.93 4.57
CA TYR A 175 12.36 -10.78 3.14
C TYR A 175 13.65 -10.91 2.29
N TRP A 176 14.66 -11.58 2.84
CA TRP A 176 15.84 -12.00 2.08
C TRP A 176 15.50 -13.22 1.22
N LYS A 177 15.66 -13.09 -0.09
CA LYS A 177 15.28 -14.13 -1.06
C LYS A 177 16.50 -14.68 -1.78
N ASP A 178 17.15 -15.66 -1.18
CA ASP A 178 18.31 -16.34 -1.76
C ASP A 178 17.88 -17.31 -2.87
N VAL A 179 18.18 -16.95 -4.11
CA VAL A 179 17.83 -17.78 -5.28
C VAL A 179 18.68 -19.06 -5.39
N PHE A 180 19.84 -19.11 -4.74
CA PHE A 180 20.69 -20.30 -4.71
C PHE A 180 20.29 -21.27 -3.60
N LYS A 181 19.58 -20.79 -2.58
CA LYS A 181 19.01 -21.57 -1.47
C LYS A 181 17.49 -21.43 -1.42
N TYR A 182 16.83 -21.56 -2.57
CA TYR A 182 15.40 -21.29 -2.70
C TYR A 182 14.52 -22.21 -1.83
N ASP A 183 14.90 -23.47 -1.64
CA ASP A 183 14.18 -24.39 -0.75
C ASP A 183 14.26 -23.94 0.72
N ASP A 184 15.43 -23.50 1.18
CA ASP A 184 15.60 -22.92 2.52
C ASP A 184 14.80 -21.62 2.65
N TYR A 185 14.79 -20.77 1.62
CA TYR A 185 13.94 -19.58 1.56
C TYR A 185 12.47 -19.94 1.78
N LEU A 186 11.94 -20.88 1.00
CA LEU A 186 10.54 -21.29 1.10
C LEU A 186 10.20 -21.89 2.46
N LYS A 187 11.13 -22.63 3.08
CA LYS A 187 10.89 -23.36 4.32
C LYS A 187 11.08 -22.50 5.57
N GLU A 188 12.15 -21.72 5.61
CA GLU A 188 12.69 -21.09 6.82
C GLU A 188 12.55 -19.56 6.84
N CYS A 189 12.34 -18.90 5.68
CA CYS A 189 12.09 -17.45 5.68
C CYS A 189 10.74 -17.15 6.35
N ALA A 190 10.79 -16.28 7.36
CA ALA A 190 9.70 -16.12 8.33
C ALA A 190 8.51 -15.31 7.82
N PHE A 191 8.68 -14.51 6.77
CA PHE A 191 7.66 -13.56 6.34
C PHE A 191 7.35 -13.62 4.84
N LEU A 192 8.34 -13.34 3.97
CA LEU A 192 8.07 -13.12 2.55
C LEU A 192 7.42 -14.30 1.79
N PRO A 193 7.81 -15.58 1.98
CA PRO A 193 7.14 -16.69 1.32
C PRO A 193 5.67 -16.85 1.72
N TYR A 194 5.30 -16.43 2.94
CA TYR A 194 3.91 -16.44 3.39
C TYR A 194 3.14 -15.30 2.72
N LEU A 195 3.68 -14.09 2.77
CA LEU A 195 3.07 -12.90 2.17
C LEU A 195 2.93 -13.05 0.64
N ASN A 196 3.86 -13.71 -0.02
CA ASN A 196 3.77 -13.94 -1.47
C ASN A 196 2.97 -15.20 -1.85
N ASN A 197 2.40 -15.90 -0.86
CA ASN A 197 1.72 -17.18 -1.09
C ASN A 197 2.62 -18.18 -1.86
N GLU A 198 3.94 -18.18 -1.64
CA GLU A 198 4.89 -19.03 -2.38
C GLU A 198 4.93 -20.47 -1.86
N ARG A 199 4.54 -20.69 -0.60
CA ARG A 199 4.49 -22.02 0.01
C ARG A 199 3.37 -22.87 -0.58
N ALA A 200 3.44 -24.20 -0.41
CA ALA A 200 2.49 -25.13 -1.00
C ALA A 200 1.01 -24.78 -0.71
N VAL A 201 0.70 -24.47 0.55
CA VAL A 201 -0.63 -24.02 0.99
C VAL A 201 -0.76 -22.52 0.79
N LYS A 202 -1.75 -22.11 0.01
CA LYS A 202 -2.09 -20.73 -0.30
C LYS A 202 -3.13 -20.21 0.69
N ASN A 203 -3.08 -18.91 1.00
CA ASN A 203 -4.11 -18.23 1.76
C ASN A 203 -5.01 -17.41 0.82
N ASP A 204 -6.23 -17.90 0.57
CA ASP A 204 -7.20 -17.24 -0.32
C ASP A 204 -7.68 -15.88 0.20
N THR A 205 -7.61 -15.64 1.52
CA THR A 205 -7.93 -14.33 2.10
C THR A 205 -6.98 -13.24 1.57
N TYR A 206 -5.69 -13.55 1.41
CA TYR A 206 -4.69 -12.60 0.94
C TYR A 206 -5.03 -12.14 -0.48
N ARG A 207 -5.33 -13.10 -1.35
CA ARG A 207 -5.80 -12.87 -2.71
C ARG A 207 -7.08 -12.05 -2.74
N LYS A 208 -8.09 -12.45 -1.96
CA LYS A 208 -9.40 -11.75 -1.91
C LYS A 208 -9.24 -10.29 -1.51
N ASN A 209 -8.42 -10.01 -0.50
CA ASN A 209 -8.23 -8.65 0.00
C ASN A 209 -7.45 -7.77 -0.99
N ILE A 210 -6.37 -8.27 -1.60
CA ILE A 210 -5.64 -7.52 -2.63
C ILE A 210 -6.55 -7.22 -3.83
N MET A 211 -7.38 -8.18 -4.27
CA MET A 211 -8.33 -7.95 -5.35
C MET A 211 -9.40 -6.90 -5.06
N SER A 212 -9.62 -6.56 -3.78
CA SER A 212 -10.58 -5.52 -3.36
C SER A 212 -10.08 -4.09 -3.59
N LEU A 213 -8.78 -3.92 -3.84
CA LEU A 213 -8.17 -2.61 -4.13
C LEU A 213 -8.79 -2.01 -5.40
N ASN A 214 -9.04 -0.70 -5.35
CA ASN A 214 -9.40 0.09 -6.53
C ASN A 214 -8.18 0.33 -7.41
N GLN A 215 -7.05 0.72 -6.81
CA GLN A 215 -5.77 0.84 -7.50
C GLN A 215 -4.65 0.30 -6.61
N PHE A 216 -3.74 -0.46 -7.20
CA PHE A 216 -2.45 -0.83 -6.63
C PHE A 216 -1.35 -0.23 -7.49
N VAL A 217 -0.67 0.79 -6.98
CA VAL A 217 0.34 1.58 -7.68
C VAL A 217 1.72 1.22 -7.18
N LEU A 218 2.53 0.67 -8.07
CA LEU A 218 3.88 0.21 -7.81
C LEU A 218 4.88 1.19 -8.42
N VAL A 219 5.50 2.02 -7.58
CA VAL A 219 6.50 2.99 -8.03
C VAL A 219 7.90 2.44 -7.79
N MET A 220 8.66 2.23 -8.86
CA MET A 220 10.07 1.83 -8.83
C MET A 220 10.96 3.02 -9.20
N SER A 221 12.12 3.16 -8.56
CA SER A 221 13.13 4.08 -9.08
C SER A 221 14.10 3.38 -10.04
N ASN A 222 14.40 4.03 -11.17
CA ASN A 222 15.43 3.56 -12.09
C ASN A 222 16.85 3.69 -11.50
N LYS A 223 17.03 4.56 -10.50
CA LYS A 223 18.29 4.84 -9.80
C LYS A 223 18.39 4.16 -8.43
N ASP A 224 17.44 3.28 -8.12
CA ASP A 224 17.48 2.54 -6.86
C ASP A 224 18.68 1.59 -6.82
N THR A 225 19.54 1.78 -5.83
CA THR A 225 20.68 0.91 -5.52
C THR A 225 20.55 0.22 -4.17
N THR A 226 19.45 0.47 -3.45
CA THR A 226 19.16 -0.12 -2.13
C THR A 226 18.37 -1.41 -2.29
N ILE A 227 17.30 -1.38 -3.09
CA ILE A 227 16.55 -2.59 -3.42
C ILE A 227 17.27 -3.31 -4.56
N VAL A 228 17.78 -4.52 -4.28
CA VAL A 228 18.49 -5.33 -5.26
C VAL A 228 17.77 -6.66 -5.41
N PRO A 229 17.19 -6.98 -6.58
CA PRO A 229 17.06 -6.13 -7.76
C PRO A 229 15.97 -5.06 -7.56
N LYS A 230 16.14 -3.86 -8.15
CA LYS A 230 15.18 -2.75 -8.02
C LYS A 230 13.79 -3.11 -8.54
N GLU A 231 13.75 -4.01 -9.53
CA GLU A 231 12.55 -4.58 -10.14
C GLU A 231 11.70 -5.41 -9.16
N SER A 232 12.21 -5.73 -7.97
CA SER A 232 11.42 -6.23 -6.85
C SER A 232 10.25 -5.30 -6.50
N SER A 233 10.41 -3.99 -6.74
CA SER A 233 9.35 -2.98 -6.66
C SER A 233 8.18 -3.22 -7.60
N TRP A 234 8.41 -3.96 -8.68
CA TRP A 234 7.41 -4.35 -9.68
C TRP A 234 7.13 -5.85 -9.63
N PHE A 235 7.26 -6.49 -8.46
CA PHE A 235 7.08 -7.94 -8.27
C PHE A 235 7.94 -8.83 -9.19
N SER A 236 9.01 -8.29 -9.76
CA SER A 236 9.93 -9.05 -10.61
C SER A 236 11.20 -9.37 -9.83
N PHE A 237 11.88 -10.45 -10.16
CA PHE A 237 13.05 -10.89 -9.38
C PHE A 237 14.07 -11.62 -10.23
N TRP A 238 15.23 -11.92 -9.66
CA TRP A 238 16.26 -12.72 -10.32
C TRP A 238 15.75 -14.10 -10.74
N ASP A 239 16.31 -14.62 -11.84
CA ASP A 239 16.27 -16.05 -12.11
C ASP A 239 17.13 -16.84 -11.12
N ASP A 240 17.07 -18.17 -11.21
CA ASP A 240 17.80 -19.12 -10.35
C ASP A 240 19.34 -18.98 -10.42
N LYS A 241 19.85 -18.18 -11.35
CA LYS A 241 21.28 -17.97 -11.61
C LYS A 241 21.71 -16.51 -11.44
N MET A 242 20.82 -15.61 -11.04
CA MET A 242 21.04 -14.16 -11.01
C MET A 242 21.59 -13.57 -12.32
N LYS A 243 21.20 -14.12 -13.47
CA LYS A 243 21.64 -13.65 -14.79
C LYS A 243 20.68 -12.67 -15.44
N LYS A 244 19.40 -12.77 -15.09
CA LYS A 244 18.34 -11.90 -15.65
C LYS A 244 17.21 -11.71 -14.64
N ILE A 245 16.46 -10.64 -14.86
CA ILE A 245 15.20 -10.41 -14.16
C ILE A 245 14.10 -11.19 -14.87
N ILE A 246 13.35 -11.98 -14.10
CA ILE A 246 12.11 -12.63 -14.50
C ILE A 246 10.96 -11.64 -14.30
N PRO A 247 10.28 -11.21 -15.38
CA PRO A 247 9.13 -10.31 -15.27
C PRO A 247 7.99 -10.95 -14.49
N TYR A 248 7.33 -10.18 -13.63
CA TYR A 248 6.26 -10.64 -12.73
C TYR A 248 5.16 -11.44 -13.48
N ASN A 249 4.76 -10.97 -14.67
CA ASN A 249 3.67 -11.57 -15.46
C ASN A 249 4.01 -12.93 -16.10
N THR A 250 5.28 -13.35 -16.05
CA THR A 250 5.71 -14.66 -16.54
C THR A 250 5.76 -15.73 -15.45
N THR A 251 5.72 -15.31 -14.18
CA THR A 251 5.83 -16.18 -13.01
C THR A 251 4.60 -17.08 -12.85
N GLN A 252 4.77 -18.22 -12.18
CA GLN A 252 3.65 -19.08 -11.80
C GLN A 252 2.68 -18.36 -10.87
N ALA A 253 3.21 -17.55 -9.93
CA ALA A 253 2.41 -16.75 -9.00
C ALA A 253 1.41 -15.83 -9.70
N TYR A 254 1.82 -15.20 -10.80
CA TYR A 254 0.93 -14.40 -11.62
C TYR A 254 -0.05 -15.25 -12.42
N LYS A 255 0.42 -16.31 -13.09
CA LYS A 255 -0.43 -17.19 -13.93
C LYS A 255 -1.54 -17.90 -13.14
N GLU A 256 -1.25 -18.26 -11.89
CA GLU A 256 -2.21 -18.87 -10.96
C GLU A 256 -2.85 -17.83 -10.03
N ASP A 257 -2.50 -16.55 -10.17
CA ASP A 257 -3.09 -15.42 -9.46
C ASP A 257 -3.04 -15.55 -7.93
N TRP A 258 -1.92 -16.04 -7.37
CA TRP A 258 -1.75 -16.43 -5.96
C TRP A 258 -2.13 -15.35 -4.95
N ILE A 259 -1.90 -14.08 -5.29
CA ILE A 259 -2.27 -12.92 -4.45
C ILE A 259 -3.19 -11.94 -5.20
N GLY A 260 -3.68 -12.25 -6.40
CA GLY A 260 -4.63 -11.39 -7.12
C GLY A 260 -4.03 -10.39 -8.11
N LEU A 261 -2.70 -10.39 -8.34
CA LEU A 261 -2.04 -9.44 -9.25
C LEU A 261 -2.50 -9.57 -10.71
N ARG A 262 -2.77 -10.78 -11.21
CA ARG A 262 -3.28 -10.95 -12.57
C ARG A 262 -4.65 -10.34 -12.69
N THR A 263 -5.52 -10.61 -11.71
CA THR A 263 -6.86 -10.00 -11.69
C THR A 263 -6.77 -8.47 -11.68
N LEU A 264 -5.93 -7.86 -10.84
CA LEU A 264 -5.78 -6.40 -10.82
C LEU A 264 -5.24 -5.88 -12.16
N ASN A 265 -4.24 -6.54 -12.73
CA ASN A 265 -3.63 -6.12 -14.00
C ASN A 265 -4.62 -6.17 -15.17
N GLU A 266 -5.34 -7.28 -15.34
CA GLU A 266 -6.32 -7.47 -16.43
C GLU A 266 -7.49 -6.48 -16.35
N ASN A 267 -7.78 -5.97 -15.15
CA ASN A 267 -8.82 -4.95 -14.92
C ASN A 267 -8.26 -3.51 -14.89
N GLY A 268 -6.99 -3.29 -15.23
CA GLY A 268 -6.38 -1.94 -15.24
C GLY A 268 -6.22 -1.32 -13.85
N ARG A 269 -6.23 -2.13 -12.79
CA ARG A 269 -6.10 -1.72 -11.38
C ARG A 269 -4.71 -1.94 -10.78
N LEU A 270 -3.77 -2.48 -11.57
CA LEU A 270 -2.36 -2.59 -11.20
C LEU A 270 -1.54 -1.62 -12.06
N GLN A 271 -0.90 -0.64 -11.44
CA GLN A 271 -0.18 0.43 -12.11
C GLN A 271 1.33 0.27 -11.90
N PHE A 272 2.10 0.13 -12.98
CA PHE A 272 3.55 0.13 -12.94
C PHE A 272 4.06 1.53 -13.27
N ARG A 273 4.66 2.20 -12.29
CA ARG A 273 5.17 3.56 -12.39
C ARG A 273 6.66 3.60 -12.11
N SER A 274 7.36 4.56 -12.70
CA SER A 274 8.78 4.76 -12.48
C SER A 274 9.12 6.21 -12.18
N CYS A 275 10.20 6.43 -11.43
CA CYS A 275 10.81 7.72 -11.24
C CYS A 275 12.35 7.60 -11.21
N ASP A 276 13.04 8.72 -11.02
CA ASP A 276 14.50 8.79 -10.99
C ASP A 276 15.03 9.30 -9.64
N CYS A 277 14.29 9.00 -8.57
CA CYS A 277 14.65 9.31 -7.18
C CYS A 277 15.75 8.37 -6.67
N HIS A 278 16.74 8.88 -5.94
CA HIS A 278 17.55 7.95 -5.13
C HIS A 278 16.66 7.36 -4.03
N HIS A 279 16.92 6.11 -3.61
CA HIS A 279 16.09 5.42 -2.63
C HIS A 279 15.77 6.27 -1.38
N PRO A 280 16.73 6.91 -0.69
CA PRO A 280 16.41 7.69 0.51
C PRO A 280 15.75 9.04 0.23
N ASP A 281 15.63 9.45 -1.04
CA ASP A 281 15.16 10.78 -1.40
C ASP A 281 13.65 10.82 -1.69
N TYR A 282 12.95 9.69 -1.76
CA TYR A 282 11.50 9.65 -2.03
C TYR A 282 10.67 10.66 -1.21
N PRO A 283 10.85 10.78 0.12
CA PRO A 283 10.14 11.76 0.95
C PRO A 283 10.89 13.10 1.09
N LYS A 284 11.70 13.50 0.11
CA LYS A 284 12.45 14.78 0.10
C LYS A 284 12.04 15.67 -1.06
N GLU A 285 12.24 16.98 -0.90
CA GLU A 285 11.86 18.01 -1.89
C GLU A 285 12.37 17.73 -3.30
N ASN A 286 13.60 17.21 -3.45
CA ASN A 286 14.16 16.87 -4.75
C ASN A 286 13.41 15.74 -5.48
N CYS A 287 12.47 15.08 -4.80
CA CYS A 287 11.62 14.01 -5.30
C CYS A 287 10.12 14.31 -5.19
N LEU A 288 9.72 15.55 -4.90
CA LEU A 288 8.31 15.96 -4.92
C LEU A 288 7.59 15.58 -6.23
N TYR A 289 8.29 15.62 -7.37
CA TYR A 289 7.73 15.20 -8.66
C TYR A 289 7.22 13.76 -8.65
N ASN A 290 7.86 12.85 -7.89
CA ASN A 290 7.35 11.50 -7.71
C ASN A 290 5.98 11.48 -7.02
N PHE A 291 5.81 12.32 -5.99
CA PHE A 291 4.51 12.47 -5.34
C PHE A 291 3.47 13.03 -6.32
N ILE A 292 3.79 14.13 -7.02
CA ILE A 292 2.86 14.79 -7.95
C ILE A 292 2.44 13.86 -9.10
N ASP A 293 3.38 13.15 -9.70
CA ASP A 293 3.12 12.38 -10.93
C ASP A 293 2.61 10.97 -10.65
N ASN A 294 3.12 10.31 -9.61
CA ASN A 294 2.87 8.89 -9.36
C ASN A 294 1.94 8.62 -8.16
N THR A 295 1.67 9.61 -7.31
CA THR A 295 0.90 9.41 -6.06
C THR A 295 -0.38 10.25 -6.05
N LEU A 296 -0.26 11.56 -6.26
CA LEU A 296 -1.35 12.51 -6.19
C LEU A 296 -2.58 12.15 -7.06
N PRO A 297 -2.44 11.59 -8.28
CA PRO A 297 -3.60 11.19 -9.09
C PRO A 297 -4.48 10.11 -8.44
N PHE A 298 -3.95 9.40 -7.45
CA PHE A 298 -4.63 8.32 -6.73
C PHE A 298 -5.12 8.72 -5.34
N LEU A 299 -4.95 9.98 -4.94
CA LEU A 299 -5.42 10.51 -3.66
C LEU A 299 -6.56 11.53 -3.79
N LYS A 300 -6.89 11.97 -5.01
CA LYS A 300 -7.95 12.92 -5.31
C LYS A 300 -9.29 12.25 -5.61
#